data_AF-A0A7K2YWC9-F1
#
_entry.id   AF-A0A7K2YWC9-F1
#
_cell.length_a   1.000
_cell.length_b   1.000
_cell.length_c   1.000
_cell.angle_alpha   90.00
_cell.angle_beta   90.00
_cell.angle_gamma   90.00
#
_symmetry.space_group_name_H-M   'P 1'
#
loop_
_entity.id
_entity.type
_entity.pdbx_description
1 polymer ?
#
loop_
_entity_poly.entity_id
_entity_poly.type
_entity_poly.pdbx_seq_one_letter_code
_entity_poly.pdbx_strand_id
1 'polypeptide(L)'
;MSDRDPNAVVLLTNRTSSRISTSGGPALPLRDALRVYTEHVDTKVAERYAIVVTEVADADVALLRLPGAHGGAELDRIVDIAATVPTVAVIDLYRPAAVADLVGYCAALLGTRGADDEGVLDVVFGRYAPAGRLSSDLPSDAEPLFETGHGLSY
;
A
#
# COMPACT_ATOMS: atom_id res chain seq x y z
N MET A 1 -10.90 -19.65 4.89
CA MET A 1 -10.87 -18.74 6.05
C MET A 1 -10.08 -17.54 5.60
N SER A 2 -10.74 -16.44 5.27
CA SER A 2 -10.04 -15.18 4.95
C SER A 2 -9.36 -14.72 6.22
N ASP A 3 -8.03 -14.68 6.19
CA ASP A 3 -7.17 -14.28 7.30
C ASP A 3 -7.22 -12.75 7.41
N ARG A 4 -8.34 -12.23 7.94
CA ARG A 4 -8.56 -10.79 8.16
C ARG A 4 -7.86 -10.32 9.44
N ASP A 5 -6.65 -10.82 9.70
CA ASP A 5 -5.90 -10.42 10.89
C ASP A 5 -5.42 -8.97 10.72
N PRO A 6 -5.92 -7.99 11.49
CA PRO A 6 -5.54 -6.58 11.32
C PRO A 6 -4.07 -6.33 11.70
N ASN A 7 -3.43 -7.30 12.36
CA ASN A 7 -2.00 -7.31 12.65
C ASN A 7 -1.14 -7.79 11.48
N ALA A 8 -1.75 -8.40 10.46
CA ALA A 8 -1.06 -8.86 9.26
C ALA A 8 -0.68 -7.70 8.33
N VAL A 9 -1.37 -6.55 8.44
CA VAL A 9 -1.10 -5.33 7.67
C VAL A 9 -0.44 -4.27 8.56
N VAL A 10 0.72 -3.80 8.13
CA VAL A 10 1.53 -2.77 8.79
C VAL A 10 1.53 -1.53 7.90
N LEU A 11 1.07 -0.38 8.39
CA LEU A 11 1.20 0.87 7.66
C LEU A 11 2.60 1.44 7.87
N LEU A 12 3.45 1.41 6.85
CA LEU A 12 4.84 1.86 6.93
C LEU A 12 4.93 3.37 6.76
N THR A 13 4.29 3.90 5.71
CA THR A 13 4.22 5.34 5.46
C THR A 13 2.83 5.75 4.99
N ASN A 14 2.45 6.97 5.35
CA ASN A 14 1.20 7.58 4.93
C ASN A 14 1.43 9.08 4.76
N ARG A 15 1.69 9.50 3.52
CA ARG A 15 1.98 10.89 3.18
C ARG A 15 0.69 11.65 2.93
N THR A 16 0.73 12.97 3.08
CA THR A 16 -0.42 13.83 2.83
C THR A 16 -0.85 13.73 1.36
N SER A 17 -2.12 13.42 1.13
CA SER A 17 -2.70 13.38 -0.22
C SER A 17 -4.19 13.71 -0.15
N SER A 18 -4.50 15.00 -0.13
CA SER A 18 -5.87 15.52 -0.03
C SER A 18 -6.80 15.07 -1.16
N ARG A 19 -6.25 14.67 -2.33
CA ARG A 19 -7.02 14.19 -3.49
C ARG A 19 -7.72 12.84 -3.21
N ILE A 20 -7.12 12.00 -2.38
CA ILE A 20 -7.56 10.62 -2.15
C ILE A 20 -7.94 10.35 -0.69
N SER A 21 -7.51 11.23 0.22
CA SER A 21 -7.81 11.20 1.65
C SER A 21 -9.30 11.44 1.94
N THR A 22 -9.85 10.70 2.91
CA THR A 22 -11.21 10.97 3.42
C THR A 22 -11.33 12.27 4.22
N SER A 23 -10.23 12.78 4.77
CA SER A 23 -10.20 13.93 5.70
C SER A 23 -9.31 15.09 5.23
N GLY A 24 -8.84 15.04 3.98
CA GLY A 24 -7.99 16.09 3.39
C GLY A 24 -6.54 16.13 3.92
N GLY A 25 -6.13 15.10 4.66
CA GLY A 25 -4.80 14.98 5.29
C GLY A 25 -4.01 13.78 4.75
N PRO A 26 -3.58 12.84 5.61
CA PRO A 26 -2.88 11.63 5.16
C PRO A 26 -3.69 10.87 4.10
N ALA A 27 -2.98 10.27 3.13
CA ALA A 27 -3.56 9.58 1.97
C ALA A 27 -4.58 8.51 2.38
N LEU A 28 -4.24 7.71 3.38
CA LEU A 28 -5.12 6.69 3.95
C LEU A 28 -5.81 7.20 5.23
N PRO A 29 -7.07 6.81 5.49
CA PRO A 29 -7.89 5.94 4.63
C PRO A 29 -8.37 6.63 3.37
N LEU A 30 -8.47 5.86 2.28
CA LEU A 30 -9.02 6.32 1.02
C LEU A 30 -10.50 6.64 1.16
N ARG A 31 -10.96 7.71 0.51
CA ARG A 31 -12.40 7.98 0.38
C ARG A 31 -13.08 6.96 -0.53
N ASP A 32 -14.39 6.83 -0.37
CA ASP A 32 -15.24 5.99 -1.21
C ASP A 32 -15.34 6.49 -2.67
N ALA A 33 -15.83 5.60 -3.54
CA ALA A 33 -16.13 5.86 -4.96
C ALA A 33 -14.96 6.35 -5.84
N LEU A 34 -13.71 6.19 -5.38
CA LEU A 34 -12.52 6.48 -6.20
C LEU A 34 -12.41 5.54 -7.41
N ARG A 35 -11.81 6.03 -8.49
CA ARG A 35 -11.34 5.20 -9.60
C ARG A 35 -9.97 4.64 -9.25
N VAL A 36 -9.84 3.32 -9.15
CA VAL A 36 -8.62 2.64 -8.70
C VAL A 36 -8.05 1.81 -9.82
N TYR A 37 -6.79 2.05 -10.16
CA TYR A 37 -6.00 1.12 -10.96
C TYR A 37 -5.36 0.09 -10.05
N THR A 38 -5.48 -1.20 -10.36
CA THR A 38 -4.97 -2.27 -9.50
C THR A 38 -3.99 -3.18 -10.23
N GLU A 39 -2.87 -3.54 -9.60
CA GLU A 39 -1.97 -4.61 -10.08
C GLU A 39 -1.76 -5.65 -8.99
N HIS A 40 -1.81 -6.93 -9.38
CA HIS A 40 -1.66 -8.10 -8.50
C HIS A 40 -2.61 -8.13 -7.29
N VAL A 41 -3.71 -7.39 -7.36
CA VAL A 41 -4.84 -7.43 -6.44
C VAL A 41 -6.04 -8.01 -7.20
N ASP A 42 -6.80 -8.92 -6.60
CA ASP A 42 -8.01 -9.48 -7.22
C ASP A 42 -9.03 -8.37 -7.52
N THR A 43 -9.28 -8.13 -8.81
CA THR A 43 -10.20 -7.10 -9.29
C THR A 43 -11.61 -7.28 -8.73
N LYS A 44 -12.10 -8.52 -8.57
CA LYS A 44 -13.46 -8.79 -8.04
C LYS A 44 -13.56 -8.45 -6.55
N VAL A 45 -12.45 -8.48 -5.84
CA VAL A 45 -12.39 -8.00 -4.46
C VAL A 45 -12.34 -6.47 -4.46
N ALA A 46 -11.45 -5.87 -5.26
CA ALA A 46 -11.30 -4.42 -5.36
C ALA A 46 -12.59 -3.68 -5.79
N GLU A 47 -13.36 -4.26 -6.71
CA GLU A 47 -14.67 -3.74 -7.16
C GLU A 47 -15.70 -3.59 -6.03
N ARG A 48 -15.51 -4.26 -4.88
CA ARG A 48 -16.38 -4.12 -3.69
C ARG A 48 -16.06 -2.88 -2.86
N TYR A 49 -14.97 -2.19 -3.16
CA TYR A 49 -14.49 -1.03 -2.42
C TYR A 49 -14.48 0.23 -3.30
N ALA A 50 -14.18 0.08 -4.59
CA ALA A 50 -13.97 1.20 -5.50
C ALA A 50 -14.31 0.85 -6.96
N ILE A 51 -14.24 1.85 -7.83
CA ILE A 51 -14.45 1.68 -9.27
C ILE A 51 -13.13 1.25 -9.90
N VAL A 52 -12.99 -0.01 -10.31
CA VAL A 52 -11.73 -0.47 -10.92
C VAL A 52 -11.63 0.02 -12.37
N VAL A 53 -10.48 0.61 -12.70
CA VAL A 53 -10.14 1.05 -14.06
C VAL A 53 -8.92 0.28 -14.56
N THR A 54 -8.83 0.09 -15.87
CA THR A 54 -7.73 -0.66 -16.52
C THR A 54 -6.57 0.22 -16.97
N GLU A 55 -6.77 1.53 -16.99
CA GLU A 55 -5.76 2.51 -17.43
C GLU A 55 -5.38 3.42 -16.26
N VAL A 56 -4.08 3.61 -16.04
CA VAL A 56 -3.56 4.49 -14.98
C VAL A 56 -4.03 5.94 -15.17
N ALA A 57 -4.17 6.39 -16.42
CA ALA A 57 -4.61 7.74 -16.75
C ALA A 57 -6.05 8.05 -16.29
N ASP A 58 -6.90 7.03 -16.17
CA ASP A 58 -8.29 7.16 -15.73
C ASP A 58 -8.45 6.97 -14.21
N ALA A 59 -7.36 6.70 -13.49
CA ALA A 59 -7.37 6.41 -12.07
C ALA A 59 -7.18 7.67 -11.21
N ASP A 60 -7.87 7.73 -10.09
CA ASP A 60 -7.61 8.70 -9.03
C ASP A 60 -6.44 8.26 -8.13
N VAL A 61 -6.25 6.94 -8.01
CA VAL A 61 -5.21 6.30 -7.20
C VAL A 61 -4.83 4.96 -7.82
N ALA A 62 -3.55 4.59 -7.73
CA ALA A 62 -3.08 3.25 -8.07
C ALA A 62 -2.87 2.43 -6.79
N LEU A 63 -3.38 1.21 -6.75
CA LEU A 63 -3.16 0.23 -5.68
C LEU A 63 -2.35 -0.95 -6.25
N LEU A 64 -1.08 -1.00 -5.91
CA LEU A 64 -0.14 -1.94 -6.52
C LEU A 64 0.36 -2.92 -5.46
N ARG A 65 0.11 -4.22 -5.64
CA ARG A 65 0.69 -5.26 -4.78
C ARG A 65 1.94 -5.79 -5.45
N LEU A 66 3.07 -5.73 -4.75
CA LEU A 66 4.30 -6.27 -5.30
C LEU A 66 4.22 -7.81 -5.33
N PRO A 67 4.54 -8.45 -6.46
CA PRO A 67 4.64 -9.89 -6.53
C PRO A 67 5.84 -10.37 -5.69
N GLY A 68 5.79 -11.62 -5.21
CA GLY A 68 6.86 -12.18 -4.38
C GLY A 68 8.24 -12.16 -5.06
N ALA A 69 8.29 -12.27 -6.39
CA ALA A 69 9.50 -12.07 -7.18
C ALA A 69 9.36 -10.80 -8.04
N HIS A 70 10.18 -9.81 -7.74
CA HIS A 70 10.29 -8.54 -8.46
C HIS A 70 11.77 -8.17 -8.63
N GLY A 71 12.10 -7.46 -9.70
CA GLY A 71 13.44 -6.92 -9.94
C GLY A 71 13.41 -5.40 -10.03
N GLY A 72 14.57 -4.76 -10.24
CA GLY A 72 14.68 -3.30 -10.34
C GLY A 72 13.72 -2.68 -11.37
N ALA A 73 13.55 -3.31 -12.53
CA ALA A 73 12.64 -2.83 -13.57
C ALA A 73 11.17 -2.75 -13.13
N GLU A 74 10.74 -3.61 -12.20
CA GLU A 74 9.37 -3.56 -11.64
C GLU A 74 9.24 -2.37 -10.67
N LEU A 75 10.28 -2.12 -9.86
CA LEU A 75 10.32 -0.98 -8.96
C LEU A 75 10.32 0.34 -9.74
N ASP A 76 11.13 0.44 -10.80
CA ASP A 76 11.17 1.60 -11.69
C ASP A 76 9.78 1.87 -12.29
N ARG A 77 9.08 0.82 -12.73
CA ARG A 77 7.72 0.93 -13.27
C ARG A 77 6.72 1.44 -12.21
N ILE A 78 6.80 0.96 -10.98
CA ILE A 78 5.95 1.44 -9.88
C ILE A 78 6.25 2.91 -9.58
N VAL A 79 7.52 3.32 -9.63
CA VAL A 79 7.93 4.72 -9.48
C VAL A 79 7.34 5.60 -10.60
N ASP A 80 7.36 5.14 -11.84
CA ASP A 80 6.75 5.85 -12.98
C ASP A 80 5.22 6.02 -12.81
N ILE A 81 4.54 4.99 -12.30
CA ILE A 81 3.10 5.07 -11.99
C ILE A 81 2.87 6.09 -10.86
N ALA A 82 3.69 6.05 -9.81
CA ALA A 82 3.63 6.96 -8.68
C ALA A 82 3.90 8.43 -9.05
N ALA A 83 4.64 8.68 -10.13
CA ALA A 83 4.81 10.00 -10.71
C ALA A 83 3.56 10.51 -11.45
N THR A 84 2.68 9.61 -11.89
CA THR A 84 1.47 9.94 -12.66
C THR A 84 0.25 10.12 -11.75
N VAL A 85 0.03 9.18 -10.82
CA VAL A 85 -1.10 9.19 -9.88
C VAL A 85 -0.64 8.84 -8.46
N PRO A 86 -1.32 9.36 -7.43
CA PRO A 86 -1.09 8.91 -6.06
C PRO A 86 -1.12 7.38 -5.99
N THR A 87 -0.06 6.78 -5.44
CA THR A 87 0.12 5.33 -5.45
C THR A 87 0.19 4.77 -4.03
N VAL A 88 -0.58 3.73 -3.78
CA VAL A 88 -0.55 2.93 -2.55
C VAL A 88 0.08 1.59 -2.91
N ALA A 89 1.30 1.34 -2.42
CA ALA A 89 1.97 0.07 -2.69
C ALA A 89 1.89 -0.87 -1.49
N VAL A 90 1.71 -2.15 -1.77
CA VAL A 90 1.58 -3.23 -0.79
C VAL A 90 2.75 -4.18 -0.98
N ILE A 91 3.60 -4.29 0.04
CA ILE A 91 4.86 -5.01 -0.01
C ILE A 91 4.81 -6.17 0.97
N ASP A 92 5.27 -7.34 0.54
CA ASP A 92 5.44 -8.47 1.44
C ASP A 92 6.64 -8.24 2.37
N LEU A 93 6.40 -8.22 3.69
CA LEU A 93 7.42 -7.96 4.70
C LEU A 93 8.43 -9.11 4.87
N TYR A 94 8.19 -10.29 4.27
CA TYR A 94 9.22 -11.31 4.13
C TYR A 94 10.29 -10.92 3.08
N ARG A 95 10.01 -9.92 2.23
CA ARG A 95 10.93 -9.38 1.21
C ARG A 95 10.93 -7.85 1.21
N PRO A 96 11.49 -7.23 2.26
CA PRO A 96 11.36 -5.80 2.48
C PRO A 96 12.24 -4.89 1.61
N ALA A 97 13.12 -5.44 0.76
CA ALA A 97 14.10 -4.65 0.01
C ALA A 97 13.45 -3.50 -0.79
N ALA A 98 12.31 -3.79 -1.44
CA ALA A 98 11.55 -2.82 -2.21
C ALA A 98 10.98 -1.64 -1.40
N VAL A 99 10.91 -1.74 -0.06
CA VAL A 99 10.41 -0.65 0.77
C VAL A 99 11.30 0.57 0.63
N ALA A 100 12.62 0.39 0.65
CA ALA A 100 13.59 1.49 0.56
C ALA A 100 13.48 2.22 -0.78
N ASP A 101 13.25 1.50 -1.86
CA ASP A 101 13.12 2.07 -3.21
C ASP A 101 11.80 2.83 -3.40
N LEU A 102 10.73 2.44 -2.70
CA LEU A 102 9.38 2.98 -2.95
C LEU A 102 8.91 4.03 -1.93
N VAL A 103 9.54 4.10 -0.76
CA VAL A 103 9.11 4.93 0.38
C VAL A 103 9.02 6.43 0.04
N GLY A 104 9.89 6.90 -0.85
CA GLY A 104 9.93 8.30 -1.29
C GLY A 104 8.91 8.65 -2.38
N TYR A 105 8.31 7.65 -3.04
CA TYR A 105 7.49 7.86 -4.25
C TYR A 105 6.01 7.55 -4.03
N CYS A 106 5.67 6.60 -3.15
CA CYS A 106 4.28 6.22 -2.91
C CYS A 106 3.57 7.18 -1.95
N ALA A 107 2.29 7.45 -2.19
CA ALA A 107 1.45 8.22 -1.26
C ALA A 107 1.28 7.49 0.08
N ALA A 108 1.17 6.15 0.03
CA ALA A 108 1.26 5.30 1.21
C ALA A 108 1.96 3.97 0.88
N LEU A 109 2.67 3.42 1.86
CA LEU A 109 3.23 2.07 1.80
C LEU A 109 2.67 1.21 2.91
N LEU A 110 2.19 0.04 2.51
CA LEU A 110 1.67 -1.01 3.38
C LEU A 110 2.60 -2.21 3.31
N GLY A 111 2.97 -2.74 4.47
CA GLY A 111 3.59 -4.05 4.62
C GLY A 111 2.53 -5.11 4.91
N THR A 112 2.63 -6.28 4.30
CA THR A 112 1.77 -7.44 4.60
C THR A 112 2.61 -8.65 5.01
N ARG A 113 2.09 -9.45 5.95
CA ARG A 113 2.65 -10.75 6.38
C ARG A 113 1.72 -11.91 6.04
N GLY A 114 1.20 -11.91 4.81
CA GLY A 114 0.26 -12.93 4.34
C GLY A 114 -1.21 -12.51 4.36
N ALA A 115 -1.52 -11.23 4.58
CA ALA A 115 -2.88 -10.73 4.41
C ALA A 115 -3.36 -10.94 2.97
N ASP A 116 -4.62 -11.33 2.83
CA ASP A 116 -5.30 -11.42 1.55
C ASP A 116 -5.66 -10.02 1.03
N ASP A 117 -6.08 -9.97 -0.24
CA ASP A 117 -6.43 -8.69 -0.89
C ASP A 117 -7.57 -7.98 -0.14
N GLU A 118 -8.51 -8.75 0.41
CA GLU A 118 -9.63 -8.20 1.18
C GLU A 118 -9.15 -7.53 2.47
N GLY A 119 -8.29 -8.18 3.26
CA GLY A 119 -7.73 -7.60 4.48
C GLY A 119 -6.88 -6.35 4.22
N VAL A 120 -6.15 -6.32 3.10
CA VAL A 120 -5.39 -5.12 2.69
C VAL A 120 -6.34 -3.98 2.30
N LEU A 121 -7.35 -4.26 1.47
CA LEU A 121 -8.34 -3.28 1.03
C LEU A 121 -9.16 -2.74 2.21
N ASP A 122 -9.50 -3.58 3.17
CA ASP A 122 -10.17 -3.21 4.42
C ASP A 122 -9.38 -2.12 5.19
N VAL A 123 -8.05 -2.20 5.23
CA VAL A 123 -7.20 -1.19 5.86
C VAL A 123 -7.04 0.06 5.00
N VAL A 124 -6.87 -0.12 3.68
CA VAL A 124 -6.73 0.97 2.71
C VAL A 124 -7.96 1.89 2.72
N PHE A 125 -9.16 1.30 2.77
CA PHE A 125 -10.44 2.02 2.74
C PHE A 125 -11.01 2.33 4.14
N GLY A 126 -10.27 2.06 5.22
CA GLY A 126 -10.70 2.44 6.57
C GLY A 126 -11.81 1.60 7.19
N ARG A 127 -12.10 0.41 6.64
CA ARG A 127 -13.01 -0.55 7.30
C ARG A 127 -12.37 -1.16 8.55
N TYR A 128 -11.04 -1.30 8.56
CA TYR A 128 -10.25 -1.67 9.72
C TYR A 128 -9.05 -0.73 9.88
N ALA A 129 -8.71 -0.39 11.12
CA ALA A 129 -7.53 0.40 11.40
C ALA A 129 -6.25 -0.46 11.34
N PRO A 130 -5.13 0.04 10.78
CA PRO A 130 -3.88 -0.69 10.76
C PRO A 130 -3.32 -0.82 12.19
N ALA A 131 -3.21 -2.06 12.65
CA ALA A 131 -2.69 -2.42 13.96
C ALA A 131 -1.33 -3.15 13.88
N GLY A 132 -0.94 -3.63 12.70
CA GLY A 132 0.33 -4.32 12.51
C GLY A 132 1.53 -3.45 12.89
N ARG A 133 2.56 -4.12 13.41
CA ARG A 133 3.86 -3.54 13.77
C ARG A 133 4.97 -4.41 13.20
N LEU A 134 6.10 -3.80 12.84
CA LEU A 134 7.29 -4.51 12.42
C LEU A 134 7.83 -5.40 13.54
N SER A 135 8.12 -6.66 13.21
CA SER A 135 8.73 -7.63 14.13
C SER A 135 10.26 -7.56 14.13
N SER A 136 10.85 -6.86 13.17
CA SER A 136 12.29 -6.67 13.02
C SER A 136 12.56 -5.36 12.28
N ASP A 137 13.77 -4.84 12.41
CA ASP A 137 14.17 -3.63 11.71
C ASP A 137 14.15 -3.85 10.18
N LEU A 138 13.71 -2.83 9.45
CA LEU A 138 13.80 -2.79 8.00
C LEU A 138 15.19 -2.24 7.63
N PRO A 139 16.08 -3.06 7.05
CA PRO A 139 17.42 -2.62 6.74
C PRO A 139 17.41 -1.55 5.62
N SER A 140 18.36 -0.63 5.72
CA SER A 140 18.77 0.28 4.65
C SER A 140 20.30 0.41 4.69
N ASP A 141 20.89 1.09 3.70
CA ASP A 141 22.33 1.06 3.39
C ASP A 141 23.24 1.52 4.55
N ALA A 142 22.75 2.43 5.41
CA ALA A 142 23.51 2.99 6.53
C ALA A 142 22.84 2.84 7.91
N GLU A 143 21.52 3.02 7.99
CA GLU A 143 20.71 2.94 9.21
C GLU A 143 19.40 2.22 8.91
N PRO A 144 18.71 1.62 9.90
CA PRO A 144 17.42 1.01 9.65
C PRO A 144 16.43 2.06 9.12
N LEU A 145 15.78 1.74 7.99
CA LEU A 145 14.76 2.62 7.41
C LEU A 145 13.57 2.77 8.35
N PHE A 146 13.20 1.68 9.01
CA PHE A 146 12.20 1.64 10.07
C PHE A 146 12.65 0.66 11.15
N GLU A 147 12.48 1.06 12.40
CA GLU A 147 12.83 0.24 13.55
C GLU A 147 11.73 -0.78 13.88
N THR A 148 12.12 -1.81 14.62
CA THR A 148 11.21 -2.80 15.20
C THR A 148 10.13 -2.09 16.01
N GLY A 149 8.88 -2.53 15.85
CA GLY A 149 7.73 -1.88 16.46
C GLY A 149 7.19 -0.68 15.68
N HIS A 150 7.80 -0.29 14.56
CA HIS A 150 7.22 0.71 13.66
C HIS A 150 5.92 0.22 13.02
N GLY A 151 4.99 1.14 12.83
CA GLY A 151 3.69 0.90 12.21
C GLY A 151 2.76 2.04 12.56
N LEU A 152 2.37 2.81 11.56
CA LEU A 152 1.48 3.94 11.72
C LEU A 152 0.05 3.44 11.97
N SER A 153 -0.71 4.28 12.67
CA SER A 153 -2.15 4.15 12.83
C SER A 153 -2.78 5.50 12.52
N TYR A 154 -4.07 5.51 12.21
CA TYR A 154 -4.86 6.73 12.01
C TYR A 154 -6.10 6.71 12.88
#